data_AF-A0A830DY85-F1
#
_entry.id   AF-A0A830DY85-F1
#
_cell.length_a   1.000
_cell.length_b   1.000
_cell.length_c   1.000
_cell.angle_alpha   90.00
_cell.angle_beta   90.00
_cell.angle_gamma   90.00
#
_symmetry.space_group_name_H-M   'P 1'
#
loop_
_entity.id
_entity.type
_entity.pdbx_description
1 polymer ?
#
loop_
_entity_poly.entity_id
_entity_poly.type
_entity_poly.pdbx_seq_one_letter_code
_entity_poly.pdbx_strand_id
1 'polypeptide(L)'
;MGALAQGASDPQPVLLDQDSTHIADITVDGQQYSVYEHKNVFSWASGIDIYTSGERVTSESTAEAVLTALAQRRAVQDLGAEDISQLRTTSQNTSTAAANVSSTATAINETLVYMERMKTVRENGTTVYNASVEAAPQITEFNETARELHPQLRSFENASTAYRSNATALIDLLEQRENGTDVDPQRLYAQYAATLDAKSDVSDHLGFDSIAEPLGEVASTSETIAMNVSSVPERGNETAQHFWRVHNESTVAANQTAAFDLDDFEFDDVQDRAESLEEDWMEDWDERRNPSTTVYQSIAAIVAIIAVVGGYIAWRRR
;
A
#
# COMPACT_ATOMS: atom_id res chain seq x y z
N MET A 1 28.10 -20.29 -24.08
CA MET A 1 28.96 -19.22 -24.63
C MET A 1 28.56 -17.96 -23.90
N GLY A 2 29.43 -17.47 -23.01
CA GLY A 2 29.14 -16.30 -22.17
C GLY A 2 29.24 -15.01 -22.98
N ALA A 3 28.17 -14.22 -22.97
CA ALA A 3 28.25 -12.82 -23.37
C ALA A 3 28.86 -12.06 -22.19
N LEU A 4 30.10 -11.59 -22.37
CA LEU A 4 30.72 -10.63 -21.47
C LEU A 4 29.90 -9.34 -21.56
N ALA A 5 29.31 -8.93 -20.44
CA ALA A 5 28.82 -7.56 -20.29
C ALA A 5 29.98 -6.62 -20.66
N GLN A 6 29.82 -5.87 -21.76
CA GLN A 6 30.71 -4.77 -22.05
C GLN A 6 30.45 -3.73 -20.96
N GLY A 7 31.31 -3.70 -19.96
CA GLY A 7 31.25 -2.72 -18.89
C GLY A 7 31.15 -1.32 -19.47
N ALA A 8 30.19 -0.55 -18.99
CA ALA A 8 30.22 0.88 -19.14
C ALA A 8 31.63 1.36 -18.71
N SER A 9 32.28 2.17 -19.54
CA SER A 9 33.57 2.77 -19.21
C SER A 9 33.47 3.41 -17.82
N ASP A 10 34.38 3.09 -16.90
CA ASP A 10 34.42 3.73 -15.58
C ASP A 10 34.35 5.25 -15.75
N PRO A 11 33.50 5.95 -14.96
CA PRO A 11 33.31 7.38 -15.11
C PRO A 11 34.64 8.13 -14.96
N GLN A 12 34.85 9.16 -15.79
CA GLN A 12 36.05 9.99 -15.64
C GLN A 12 35.95 10.79 -14.33
N PRO A 13 36.87 10.58 -13.36
CA PRO A 13 36.80 11.26 -12.08
C PRO A 13 36.94 12.78 -12.26
N VAL A 14 36.17 13.55 -11.48
CA VAL A 14 36.30 15.00 -11.44
C VAL A 14 37.56 15.35 -10.64
N LEU A 15 38.17 16.50 -10.95
CA LEU A 15 39.37 16.98 -10.24
C LEU A 15 39.12 16.96 -8.70
N LEU A 16 40.03 16.34 -7.95
CA LEU A 16 39.98 16.17 -6.48
C LEU A 16 38.95 15.16 -5.94
N ASP A 17 38.31 14.37 -6.80
CA ASP A 17 37.63 13.15 -6.35
C ASP A 17 38.68 12.19 -5.75
N GLN A 18 38.46 11.79 -4.50
CA GLN A 18 39.32 10.89 -3.76
C GLN A 18 38.95 9.44 -4.05
N ASP A 19 37.65 9.15 -4.02
CA ASP A 19 37.09 7.82 -4.22
C ASP A 19 35.81 7.90 -5.06
N SER A 20 35.52 6.83 -5.79
CA SER A 20 34.28 6.65 -6.55
C SER A 20 33.78 5.22 -6.34
N THR A 21 32.58 5.09 -5.80
CA THR A 21 31.97 3.81 -5.44
C THR A 21 30.75 3.58 -6.32
N HIS A 22 30.71 2.47 -7.04
CA HIS A 22 29.48 2.03 -7.70
C HIS A 22 28.45 1.64 -6.64
N ILE A 23 27.28 2.29 -6.65
CA ILE A 23 26.19 2.01 -5.71
C ILE A 23 25.34 0.86 -6.25
N ALA A 24 24.84 1.01 -7.48
CA ALA A 24 23.95 0.06 -8.11
C ALA A 24 23.77 0.36 -9.61
N ASP A 25 23.33 -0.67 -10.34
CA ASP A 25 22.69 -0.49 -11.64
C ASP A 25 21.16 -0.53 -11.49
N ILE A 26 20.48 0.41 -12.14
CA ILE A 26 19.03 0.62 -12.09
C ILE A 26 18.46 0.63 -13.50
N THR A 27 17.32 -0.02 -13.71
CA THR A 27 16.63 0.00 -15.00
C THR A 27 15.35 0.82 -14.89
N VAL A 28 15.22 1.84 -15.74
CA VAL A 28 14.04 2.70 -15.86
C VAL A 28 13.64 2.74 -17.34
N ASP A 29 12.37 2.50 -17.65
CA ASP A 29 11.83 2.48 -19.02
C ASP A 29 12.60 1.58 -20.01
N GLY A 30 13.16 0.48 -19.51
CA GLY A 30 13.96 -0.46 -20.31
C GLY A 30 15.39 -0.01 -20.62
N GLN A 31 15.81 1.15 -20.11
CA GLN A 31 17.17 1.66 -20.20
C GLN A 31 17.91 1.42 -18.87
N GLN A 32 19.16 0.94 -18.95
CA GLN A 32 20.01 0.73 -17.79
C GLN A 32 20.82 1.99 -17.46
N TYR A 33 20.89 2.30 -16.17
CA TYR A 33 21.64 3.39 -15.57
C TYR A 33 22.57 2.85 -14.50
N SER A 34 23.76 3.43 -14.36
CA SER A 34 24.72 3.10 -13.31
C SER A 34 24.87 4.30 -12.39
N VAL A 35 24.68 4.08 -11.09
CA VAL A 35 24.72 5.13 -10.05
C VAL A 35 26.00 4.99 -9.25
N TYR A 36 26.73 6.09 -9.09
CA TYR A 36 28.00 6.16 -8.38
C TYR A 36 27.97 7.22 -7.28
N GLU A 37 28.50 6.89 -6.12
CA GLU A 37 28.83 7.84 -5.05
C GLU A 37 30.26 8.31 -5.25
N HIS A 38 30.48 9.62 -5.23
CA HIS A 38 31.79 10.24 -5.35
C HIS A 38 32.12 11.00 -4.07
N LYS A 39 33.31 10.74 -3.52
CA LYS A 39 33.85 11.50 -2.39
C LYS A 39 34.92 12.44 -2.88
N ASN A 40 34.78 13.71 -2.58
CA ASN A 40 35.74 14.74 -2.93
C ASN A 40 36.48 15.23 -1.69
N VAL A 41 37.68 15.81 -1.87
CA VAL A 41 38.42 16.51 -0.81
C VAL A 41 37.55 17.54 -0.10
N PHE A 42 36.64 18.17 -0.85
CA PHE A 42 35.64 19.09 -0.32
C PHE A 42 34.28 18.38 -0.21
N SER A 43 33.68 18.38 0.99
CA SER A 43 32.41 17.68 1.25
C SER A 43 31.28 18.15 0.32
N TRP A 44 31.18 19.46 0.08
CA TRP A 44 30.19 20.09 -0.82
C TRP A 44 30.38 19.78 -2.32
N ALA A 45 31.43 19.04 -2.69
CA ALA A 45 31.63 18.54 -4.05
C ALA A 45 31.53 17.01 -4.11
N SER A 46 31.19 16.37 -2.99
CA SER A 46 30.82 14.95 -2.95
C SER A 46 29.36 14.80 -3.40
N GLY A 47 28.88 13.58 -3.58
CA GLY A 47 27.50 13.32 -3.97
C GLY A 47 27.38 12.24 -5.03
N ILE A 48 26.29 12.26 -5.80
CA ILE A 48 25.94 11.17 -6.72
C ILE A 48 26.06 11.59 -8.18
N ASP A 49 26.59 10.68 -8.99
CA ASP A 49 26.54 10.76 -10.44
C ASP A 49 25.82 9.55 -11.03
N ILE A 50 25.00 9.82 -12.05
CA ILE A 50 24.23 8.79 -12.77
C ILE A 50 24.74 8.76 -14.21
N TYR A 51 24.97 7.56 -14.73
CA TYR A 51 25.47 7.34 -16.09
C TYR A 51 24.55 6.43 -16.87
N THR A 52 24.41 6.68 -18.17
CA THR A 52 23.77 5.77 -19.12
C THR A 52 24.60 5.68 -20.38
N SER A 53 24.88 4.45 -20.83
CA SER A 53 25.73 4.20 -22.01
C SER A 53 27.08 4.95 -22.01
N GLY A 54 27.64 5.22 -20.81
CA GLY A 54 28.90 5.94 -20.63
C GLY A 54 28.78 7.47 -20.62
N GLU A 55 27.58 8.03 -20.77
CA GLU A 55 27.31 9.47 -20.68
C GLU A 55 26.67 9.81 -19.32
N ARG A 56 27.08 10.94 -18.74
CA ARG A 56 26.52 11.43 -17.48
C ARG A 56 25.12 11.99 -17.70
N VAL A 57 24.17 11.57 -16.87
CA VAL A 57 22.80 12.10 -16.88
C VAL A 57 22.79 13.50 -16.26
N THR A 58 22.29 14.47 -17.02
CA THR A 58 22.13 15.87 -16.57
C THR A 58 20.66 16.30 -16.48
N SER A 59 19.76 15.47 -16.97
CA SER A 59 18.31 15.70 -16.94
C SER A 59 17.79 15.38 -15.55
N GLU A 60 17.14 16.37 -14.92
CA GLU A 60 16.57 16.26 -13.57
C GLU A 60 15.47 15.18 -13.51
N SER A 61 14.55 15.19 -14.46
CA SER A 61 13.47 14.19 -14.52
C SER A 61 13.98 12.75 -14.70
N THR A 62 15.15 12.58 -15.32
CA THR A 62 15.77 11.25 -15.47
C THR A 62 16.51 10.85 -14.20
N ALA A 63 17.17 11.82 -13.54
CA ALA A 63 17.83 11.58 -12.26
C ALA A 63 16.82 11.22 -11.18
N GLU A 64 15.73 11.99 -11.06
CA GLU A 64 14.59 11.71 -10.18
C GLU A 64 14.11 10.28 -10.38
N ALA A 65 13.68 9.90 -11.59
CA ALA A 65 13.18 8.55 -11.85
C ALA A 65 14.18 7.41 -11.50
N VAL A 66 15.48 7.62 -11.71
CA VAL A 66 16.53 6.65 -11.36
C VAL A 66 16.75 6.58 -9.84
N LEU A 67 16.75 7.72 -9.16
CA LEU A 67 16.99 7.82 -7.72
C LEU A 67 15.77 7.38 -6.91
N THR A 68 14.55 7.69 -7.35
CA THR A 68 13.31 7.09 -6.83
C THR A 68 13.42 5.56 -6.88
N ALA A 69 13.75 4.98 -8.05
CA ALA A 69 13.85 3.53 -8.20
C ALA A 69 14.97 2.92 -7.33
N LEU A 70 16.09 3.62 -7.16
CA LEU A 70 17.17 3.22 -6.25
C LEU A 70 16.71 3.26 -4.79
N ALA A 71 15.99 4.29 -4.39
CA ALA A 71 15.53 4.53 -3.02
C ALA A 71 14.53 3.46 -2.60
N GLN A 72 13.55 3.20 -3.46
CA GLN A 72 12.59 2.09 -3.34
C GLN A 72 13.30 0.73 -3.20
N ARG A 73 14.29 0.46 -4.07
CA ARG A 73 15.11 -0.75 -3.99
C ARG A 73 15.87 -0.88 -2.68
N ARG A 74 16.27 0.23 -2.06
CA ARG A 74 17.03 0.20 -0.81
C ARG A 74 16.13 0.10 0.41
N ALA A 75 15.02 0.82 0.45
CA ALA A 75 14.04 0.78 1.53
C ALA A 75 13.48 -0.64 1.75
N VAL A 76 13.18 -1.38 0.69
CA VAL A 76 12.60 -2.73 0.80
C VAL A 76 13.58 -3.81 1.29
N GLN A 77 14.88 -3.48 1.40
CA GLN A 77 15.90 -4.43 1.88
C GLN A 77 15.81 -4.68 3.38
N ASP A 78 15.27 -3.72 4.12
CA ASP A 78 15.15 -3.80 5.57
C ASP A 78 13.96 -4.64 6.03
N LEU A 79 13.04 -4.99 5.12
CA LEU A 79 11.99 -5.96 5.42
C LEU A 79 12.63 -7.25 5.98
N GLY A 80 12.10 -7.78 7.07
CA GLY A 80 12.68 -8.90 7.81
C GLY A 80 11.68 -10.03 8.06
N ALA A 81 12.10 -10.98 8.90
CA ALA A 81 11.27 -12.12 9.30
C ALA A 81 10.09 -11.72 10.20
N GLU A 82 10.24 -10.63 10.97
CA GLU A 82 9.18 -10.08 11.83
C GLU A 82 7.99 -9.58 10.99
N ASP A 83 8.29 -8.90 9.89
CA ASP A 83 7.32 -8.40 8.91
C ASP A 83 6.52 -9.53 8.26
N ILE A 84 7.14 -10.68 7.95
CA ILE A 84 6.45 -11.86 7.41
C ILE A 84 5.35 -12.34 8.38
N SER A 85 5.64 -12.38 9.68
CA SER A 85 4.70 -12.85 10.69
C SER A 85 3.52 -11.88 10.86
N GLN A 86 3.79 -10.58 10.91
CA GLN A 86 2.76 -9.54 11.00
C GLN A 86 1.89 -9.51 9.74
N LEU A 87 2.49 -9.56 8.54
CA LEU A 87 1.77 -9.58 7.27
C LEU A 87 0.87 -10.81 7.16
N ARG A 88 1.35 -11.97 7.61
CA ARG A 88 0.57 -13.21 7.66
C ARG A 88 -0.63 -13.09 8.60
N THR A 89 -0.41 -12.52 9.78
CA THR A 89 -1.47 -12.31 10.78
C THR A 89 -2.53 -11.35 10.24
N THR A 90 -2.12 -10.21 9.71
CA THR A 90 -3.00 -9.20 9.12
C THR A 90 -3.79 -9.76 7.93
N SER A 91 -3.14 -10.55 7.06
CA SER A 91 -3.77 -11.25 5.94
C SER A 91 -4.82 -12.27 6.39
N GLN A 92 -4.54 -13.04 7.45
CA GLN A 92 -5.49 -13.99 8.06
C GLN A 92 -6.69 -13.28 8.70
N ASN A 93 -6.45 -12.17 9.41
CA ASN A 93 -7.51 -11.39 10.03
C ASN A 93 -8.43 -10.77 8.96
N THR A 94 -7.85 -10.17 7.91
CA THR A 94 -8.60 -9.65 6.75
C THR A 94 -9.45 -10.75 6.11
N SER A 95 -8.88 -11.94 5.92
CA SER A 95 -9.60 -13.09 5.37
C SER A 95 -10.78 -13.54 6.24
N THR A 96 -10.60 -13.48 7.56
CA THR A 96 -11.64 -13.85 8.53
C THR A 96 -12.78 -12.83 8.52
N ALA A 97 -12.45 -11.53 8.51
CA ALA A 97 -13.44 -10.46 8.39
C ALA A 97 -14.24 -10.60 7.08
N ALA A 98 -13.56 -10.82 5.95
CA ALA A 98 -14.19 -11.04 4.65
C ALA A 98 -15.13 -12.26 4.63
N ALA A 99 -14.75 -13.36 5.28
CA ALA A 99 -15.59 -14.55 5.37
C ALA A 99 -16.90 -14.29 6.17
N ASN A 100 -16.83 -13.50 7.24
CA ASN A 100 -18.00 -13.11 8.03
C ASN A 100 -18.92 -12.16 7.23
N VAL A 101 -18.34 -11.20 6.50
CA VAL A 101 -19.06 -10.30 5.60
C VAL A 101 -19.75 -11.09 4.47
N SER A 102 -19.06 -12.06 3.87
CA SER A 102 -19.61 -12.95 2.84
C SER A 102 -20.76 -13.82 3.37
N SER A 103 -20.64 -14.31 4.61
CA SER A 103 -21.72 -15.05 5.30
C SER A 103 -22.95 -14.18 5.52
N THR A 104 -22.75 -12.91 5.88
CA THR A 104 -23.83 -11.92 6.01
C THR A 104 -24.49 -11.63 4.66
N ALA A 105 -23.72 -11.37 3.61
CA ALA A 105 -24.26 -11.15 2.25
C ALA A 105 -25.10 -12.34 1.78
N THR A 106 -24.64 -13.56 2.07
CA THR A 106 -25.39 -14.80 1.79
C THR A 106 -26.71 -14.85 2.56
N ALA A 107 -26.70 -14.59 3.87
CA ALA A 107 -27.91 -14.59 4.69
C ALA A 107 -28.93 -13.54 4.23
N ILE A 108 -28.46 -12.34 3.87
CA ILE A 108 -29.30 -11.27 3.31
C ILE A 108 -29.93 -11.73 2.01
N ASN A 109 -29.14 -12.23 1.06
CA ASN A 109 -29.63 -12.66 -0.25
C ASN A 109 -30.66 -13.80 -0.13
N GLU A 110 -30.39 -14.81 0.71
CA GLU A 110 -31.34 -15.89 0.96
C GLU A 110 -32.67 -15.38 1.54
N THR A 111 -32.60 -14.41 2.46
CA THR A 111 -33.78 -13.78 3.06
C THR A 111 -34.57 -12.98 2.02
N LEU A 112 -33.91 -12.18 1.17
CA LEU A 112 -34.56 -11.44 0.09
C LEU A 112 -35.26 -12.40 -0.90
N VAL A 113 -34.60 -13.48 -1.28
CA VAL A 113 -35.18 -14.52 -2.17
C VAL A 113 -36.37 -15.20 -1.49
N TYR A 114 -36.29 -15.50 -0.20
CA TYR A 114 -37.39 -16.06 0.57
C TYR A 114 -38.60 -15.10 0.59
N MET A 115 -38.38 -13.83 0.92
CA MET A 115 -39.45 -12.81 0.98
C MET A 115 -40.11 -12.60 -0.38
N GLU A 116 -39.34 -12.64 -1.47
CA GLU A 116 -39.90 -12.55 -2.82
C GLU A 116 -40.81 -13.75 -3.15
N ARG A 117 -40.42 -14.97 -2.76
CA ARG A 117 -41.28 -16.16 -2.91
C ARG A 117 -42.57 -16.02 -2.10
N MET A 118 -42.49 -15.50 -0.87
CA MET A 118 -43.62 -15.34 0.03
C MET A 118 -44.68 -14.32 -0.45
N LYS A 119 -44.38 -13.50 -1.46
CA LYS A 119 -45.40 -12.64 -2.12
C LYS A 119 -46.44 -13.44 -2.91
N THR A 120 -46.15 -14.69 -3.25
CA THR A 120 -47.05 -15.54 -4.03
C THR A 120 -47.75 -16.63 -3.21
N VAL A 121 -47.22 -16.93 -2.02
CA VAL A 121 -47.78 -17.91 -1.09
C VAL A 121 -48.90 -17.27 -0.30
N ARG A 122 -50.09 -17.87 -0.31
CA ARG A 122 -51.28 -17.37 0.41
C ARG A 122 -51.68 -18.28 1.56
N GLU A 123 -51.96 -17.66 2.70
CA GLU A 123 -52.43 -18.30 3.93
C GLU A 123 -53.48 -17.37 4.56
N ASN A 124 -54.59 -17.96 5.05
CA ASN A 124 -55.69 -17.21 5.69
C ASN A 124 -56.22 -16.00 4.90
N GLY A 125 -56.23 -16.09 3.56
CA GLY A 125 -56.78 -15.05 2.68
C GLY A 125 -55.84 -13.89 2.36
N THR A 126 -54.62 -13.88 2.91
CA THR A 126 -53.55 -12.91 2.57
C THR A 126 -52.29 -13.64 2.10
N THR A 127 -51.33 -12.92 1.53
CA THR A 127 -50.02 -13.52 1.24
C THR A 127 -49.16 -13.53 2.49
N VAL A 128 -48.28 -14.52 2.65
CA VAL A 128 -47.34 -14.58 3.78
C VAL A 128 -46.53 -13.29 3.87
N TYR A 129 -46.05 -12.76 2.74
CA TYR A 129 -45.36 -11.46 2.70
C TYR A 129 -46.18 -10.31 3.32
N ASN A 130 -47.43 -10.11 2.87
CA ASN A 130 -48.28 -9.06 3.41
C ASN A 130 -48.59 -9.24 4.90
N ALA A 131 -48.83 -10.47 5.36
CA ALA A 131 -49.03 -10.75 6.78
C ALA A 131 -47.77 -10.43 7.61
N SER A 132 -46.59 -10.80 7.09
CA SER A 132 -45.31 -10.46 7.71
C SER A 132 -45.05 -8.96 7.73
N VAL A 133 -45.37 -8.23 6.66
CA VAL A 133 -45.22 -6.76 6.60
C VAL A 133 -46.21 -6.06 7.52
N GLU A 134 -47.43 -6.58 7.66
CA GLU A 134 -48.41 -6.05 8.62
C GLU A 134 -47.93 -6.23 10.06
N ALA A 135 -47.34 -7.39 10.38
CA ALA A 135 -46.74 -7.65 11.70
C ALA A 135 -45.43 -6.87 11.93
N ALA A 136 -44.62 -6.68 10.89
CA ALA A 136 -43.32 -6.01 10.92
C ALA A 136 -43.13 -5.09 9.70
N PRO A 137 -43.61 -3.83 9.76
CA PRO A 137 -43.51 -2.89 8.65
C PRO A 137 -42.07 -2.61 8.17
N GLN A 138 -41.09 -2.79 9.08
CA GLN A 138 -39.65 -2.63 8.83
C GLN A 138 -39.10 -3.56 7.74
N ILE A 139 -39.84 -4.62 7.36
CA ILE A 139 -39.47 -5.48 6.22
C ILE A 139 -39.30 -4.66 4.93
N THR A 140 -40.05 -3.58 4.75
CA THR A 140 -39.93 -2.74 3.55
C THR A 140 -38.58 -2.03 3.52
N GLU A 141 -38.23 -1.39 4.63
CA GLU A 141 -36.94 -0.70 4.84
C GLU A 141 -35.77 -1.68 4.74
N PHE A 142 -35.86 -2.84 5.41
CA PHE A 142 -34.85 -3.89 5.30
C PHE A 142 -34.55 -4.27 3.85
N ASN A 143 -35.57 -4.42 3.00
CA ASN A 143 -35.35 -4.79 1.60
C ASN A 143 -34.60 -3.71 0.81
N GLU A 144 -34.81 -2.43 1.14
CA GLU A 144 -34.12 -1.30 0.50
C GLU A 144 -32.68 -1.24 0.98
N THR A 145 -32.46 -1.19 2.30
CA THR A 145 -31.13 -1.18 2.92
C THR A 145 -30.29 -2.39 2.51
N ALA A 146 -30.87 -3.59 2.48
CA ALA A 146 -30.19 -4.81 2.05
C ALA A 146 -29.71 -4.75 0.59
N ARG A 147 -30.46 -4.10 -0.29
CA ARG A 147 -30.08 -3.94 -1.71
C ARG A 147 -28.96 -2.91 -1.88
N GLU A 148 -28.95 -1.87 -1.05
CA GLU A 148 -27.90 -0.84 -1.05
C GLU A 148 -26.60 -1.33 -0.39
N LEU A 149 -26.71 -2.15 0.65
CA LEU A 149 -25.57 -2.71 1.37
C LEU A 149 -24.86 -3.82 0.57
N HIS A 150 -25.59 -4.63 -0.19
CA HIS A 150 -25.02 -5.79 -0.88
C HIS A 150 -23.83 -5.45 -1.82
N PRO A 151 -23.85 -4.36 -2.63
CA PRO A 151 -22.68 -3.92 -3.38
C PRO A 151 -21.47 -3.59 -2.49
N GLN A 152 -21.68 -2.97 -1.33
CA GLN A 152 -20.60 -2.60 -0.41
C GLN A 152 -19.95 -3.83 0.22
N LEU A 153 -20.76 -4.80 0.68
CA LEU A 153 -20.23 -6.07 1.22
C LEU A 153 -19.38 -6.82 0.19
N ARG A 154 -19.80 -6.80 -1.08
CA ARG A 154 -19.05 -7.41 -2.18
C ARG A 154 -17.77 -6.64 -2.51
N SER A 155 -17.80 -5.31 -2.41
CA SER A 155 -16.61 -4.47 -2.60
C SER A 155 -15.55 -4.79 -1.54
N PHE A 156 -15.95 -4.87 -0.26
CA PHE A 156 -15.07 -5.26 0.83
C PHE A 156 -14.48 -6.66 0.65
N GLU A 157 -15.29 -7.64 0.21
CA GLU A 157 -14.82 -9.01 -0.08
C GLU A 157 -13.77 -9.03 -1.20
N ASN A 158 -13.98 -8.23 -2.25
CA ASN A 158 -13.04 -8.12 -3.37
C ASN A 158 -11.72 -7.46 -2.91
N ALA A 159 -11.78 -6.35 -2.19
CA ALA A 159 -10.62 -5.65 -1.63
C ALA A 159 -9.82 -6.58 -0.71
N SER A 160 -10.51 -7.26 0.21
CA SER A 160 -9.92 -8.24 1.12
C SER A 160 -9.23 -9.39 0.39
N THR A 161 -9.84 -9.87 -0.72
CA THR A 161 -9.26 -10.92 -1.55
C THR A 161 -8.01 -10.45 -2.28
N ALA A 162 -8.03 -9.23 -2.83
CA ALA A 162 -6.89 -8.61 -3.48
C ALA A 162 -5.72 -8.44 -2.49
N TYR A 163 -5.99 -7.87 -1.31
CA TYR A 163 -5.01 -7.73 -0.23
C TYR A 163 -4.39 -9.07 0.14
N ARG A 164 -5.21 -10.10 0.41
CA ARG A 164 -4.74 -11.44 0.76
C ARG A 164 -3.84 -12.04 -0.32
N SER A 165 -4.21 -11.88 -1.59
CA SER A 165 -3.43 -12.37 -2.73
C SER A 165 -2.07 -11.65 -2.81
N ASN A 166 -2.06 -10.33 -2.69
CA ASN A 166 -0.84 -9.52 -2.72
C ASN A 166 0.06 -9.79 -1.52
N ALA A 167 -0.50 -9.87 -0.32
CA ALA A 167 0.21 -10.22 0.91
C ALA A 167 0.87 -11.60 0.80
N THR A 168 0.16 -12.59 0.24
CA THR A 168 0.72 -13.93 0.01
C THR A 168 1.90 -13.89 -0.95
N ALA A 169 1.77 -13.17 -2.06
CA ALA A 169 2.87 -13.02 -3.02
C ALA A 169 4.07 -12.26 -2.42
N LEU A 170 3.84 -11.26 -1.57
CA LEU A 170 4.90 -10.56 -0.85
C LEU A 170 5.60 -11.48 0.15
N ILE A 171 4.84 -12.23 0.96
CA ILE A 171 5.37 -13.25 1.88
C ILE A 171 6.26 -14.24 1.13
N ASP A 172 5.81 -14.77 0.00
CA ASP A 172 6.58 -15.73 -0.80
C ASP A 172 7.92 -15.15 -1.27
N LEU A 173 7.98 -13.87 -1.63
CA LEU A 173 9.22 -13.19 -2.02
C LEU A 173 10.15 -12.97 -0.81
N LEU A 174 9.59 -12.58 0.33
CA LEU A 174 10.35 -12.39 1.56
C LEU A 174 10.95 -13.72 2.05
N GLU A 175 10.18 -14.81 2.02
CA GLU A 175 10.65 -16.15 2.37
C GLU A 175 11.70 -16.68 1.39
N GLN A 176 11.55 -16.43 0.08
CA GLN A 176 12.59 -16.76 -0.90
C GLN A 176 13.91 -16.09 -0.55
N ARG A 177 13.87 -14.80 -0.21
CA ARG A 177 15.05 -14.02 0.18
C ARG A 177 15.65 -14.52 1.51
N GLU A 178 14.82 -14.81 2.51
CA GLU A 178 15.26 -15.38 3.79
C GLU A 178 15.98 -16.72 3.60
N ASN A 179 15.51 -17.53 2.65
CA ASN A 179 16.14 -18.81 2.26
C ASN A 179 17.39 -18.65 1.36
N GLY A 180 17.87 -17.41 1.14
CA GLY A 180 19.07 -17.12 0.37
C GLY A 180 18.87 -17.14 -1.15
N THR A 181 17.63 -17.11 -1.64
CA THR A 181 17.34 -16.91 -3.07
C THR A 181 17.54 -15.43 -3.40
N ASP A 182 18.24 -15.16 -4.49
CA ASP A 182 18.39 -13.79 -5.01
C ASP A 182 17.05 -13.32 -5.58
N VAL A 183 16.36 -12.46 -4.83
CA VAL A 183 15.09 -11.85 -5.23
C VAL A 183 15.38 -10.45 -5.73
N ASP A 184 14.98 -10.17 -6.97
CA ASP A 184 15.07 -8.83 -7.55
C ASP A 184 14.39 -7.79 -6.63
N PRO A 185 15.14 -6.84 -6.05
CA PRO A 185 14.58 -5.84 -5.14
C PRO A 185 13.49 -4.99 -5.78
N GLN A 186 13.54 -4.75 -7.09
CA GLN A 186 12.53 -3.94 -7.79
C GLN A 186 11.20 -4.70 -7.89
N ARG A 187 11.27 -6.02 -8.12
CA ARG A 187 10.11 -6.91 -8.01
C ARG A 187 9.56 -6.95 -6.59
N LEU A 188 10.44 -7.00 -5.57
CA LEU A 188 10.02 -7.01 -4.18
C LEU A 188 9.29 -5.71 -3.81
N TYR A 189 9.84 -4.56 -4.18
CA TYR A 189 9.19 -3.26 -3.95
C TYR A 189 7.86 -3.14 -4.70
N ALA A 190 7.79 -3.56 -5.96
CA ALA A 190 6.54 -3.53 -6.73
C ALA A 190 5.44 -4.38 -6.06
N GLN A 191 5.79 -5.55 -5.52
CA GLN A 191 4.85 -6.38 -4.78
C GLN A 191 4.46 -5.76 -3.43
N TYR A 192 5.41 -5.11 -2.75
CA TYR A 192 5.14 -4.35 -1.53
C TYR A 192 4.13 -3.21 -1.80
N ALA A 193 4.36 -2.40 -2.83
CA ALA A 193 3.48 -1.29 -3.21
C ALA A 193 2.08 -1.78 -3.60
N ALA A 194 1.97 -2.87 -4.37
CA ALA A 194 0.68 -3.49 -4.70
C ALA A 194 -0.05 -4.05 -3.46
N THR A 195 0.69 -4.49 -2.43
CA THR A 195 0.10 -4.94 -1.16
C THR A 195 -0.40 -3.76 -0.34
N LEU A 196 0.34 -2.65 -0.33
CA LEU A 196 -0.06 -1.41 0.33
C LEU A 196 -1.32 -0.80 -0.31
N ASP A 197 -1.35 -0.69 -1.64
CA ASP A 197 -2.52 -0.21 -2.38
C ASP A 197 -3.77 -1.04 -2.04
N ALA A 198 -3.63 -2.37 -2.06
CA ALA A 198 -4.72 -3.26 -1.65
C ALA A 198 -5.06 -3.18 -0.16
N LYS A 199 -4.13 -2.81 0.73
CA LYS A 199 -4.42 -2.52 2.14
C LYS A 199 -5.28 -1.26 2.25
N SER A 200 -4.95 -0.22 1.49
CA SER A 200 -5.72 1.03 1.45
C SER A 200 -7.16 0.77 1.03
N ASP A 201 -7.38 -0.03 -0.02
CA ASP A 201 -8.73 -0.42 -0.46
C ASP A 201 -9.55 -1.11 0.65
N VAL A 202 -8.92 -1.93 1.50
CA VAL A 202 -9.61 -2.54 2.65
C VAL A 202 -9.86 -1.49 3.73
N SER A 203 -8.89 -0.62 4.00
CA SER A 203 -8.97 0.43 5.01
C SER A 203 -10.11 1.42 4.74
N ASP A 204 -10.33 1.79 3.48
CA ASP A 204 -11.44 2.67 3.08
C ASP A 204 -12.81 2.13 3.55
N HIS A 205 -12.98 0.80 3.53
CA HIS A 205 -14.18 0.11 4.01
C HIS A 205 -14.27 -0.07 5.53
N LEU A 206 -13.20 0.22 6.28
CA LEU A 206 -13.17 0.17 7.74
C LEU A 206 -13.26 1.56 8.36
N GLY A 207 -12.76 2.58 7.65
CA GLY A 207 -12.68 3.98 8.06
C GLY A 207 -13.96 4.77 7.83
N PHE A 208 -13.90 5.86 7.06
CA PHE A 208 -15.04 6.78 6.89
C PHE A 208 -16.24 6.12 6.20
N ASP A 209 -16.00 5.20 5.26
CA ASP A 209 -17.02 4.40 4.58
C ASP A 209 -17.19 3.02 5.25
N SER A 210 -17.16 3.00 6.59
CA SER A 210 -17.18 1.76 7.38
C SER A 210 -18.41 0.90 7.08
N ILE A 211 -18.18 -0.37 6.76
CA ILE A 211 -19.26 -1.36 6.61
C ILE A 211 -19.85 -1.79 7.96
N ALA A 212 -19.17 -1.51 9.08
CA ALA A 212 -19.57 -1.99 10.40
C ALA A 212 -20.91 -1.39 10.88
N GLU A 213 -21.12 -0.09 10.66
CA GLU A 213 -22.35 0.61 11.06
C GLU A 213 -23.58 0.09 10.27
N PRO A 214 -23.56 0.04 8.92
CA PRO A 214 -24.65 -0.57 8.14
C PRO A 214 -24.94 -2.03 8.52
N LEU A 215 -23.90 -2.82 8.83
CA LEU A 215 -24.08 -4.19 9.32
C LEU A 215 -24.78 -4.21 10.69
N GLY A 216 -24.46 -3.29 11.59
CA GLY A 216 -25.13 -3.11 12.87
C GLY A 216 -26.62 -2.74 12.72
N GLU A 217 -26.93 -1.82 11.81
CA GLU A 217 -28.30 -1.41 11.50
C GLU A 217 -29.14 -2.56 10.93
N VAL A 218 -28.58 -3.30 9.98
CA VAL A 218 -29.21 -4.50 9.40
C VAL A 218 -29.42 -5.57 10.47
N ALA A 219 -28.46 -5.74 11.39
CA ALA A 219 -28.61 -6.69 12.49
C ALA A 219 -29.78 -6.33 13.41
N SER A 220 -29.86 -5.07 13.83
CA SER A 220 -30.91 -4.58 14.75
C SER A 220 -32.30 -4.63 14.10
N THR A 221 -32.39 -4.20 12.85
CA THR A 221 -33.64 -4.26 12.07
C THR A 221 -34.11 -5.70 11.90
N SER A 222 -33.19 -6.63 11.60
CA SER A 222 -33.52 -8.04 11.43
C SER A 222 -34.01 -8.70 12.72
N GLU A 223 -33.41 -8.39 13.87
CA GLU A 223 -33.92 -8.87 15.17
C GLU A 223 -35.36 -8.40 15.43
N THR A 224 -35.62 -7.11 15.21
CA THR A 224 -36.96 -6.53 15.40
C THR A 224 -37.99 -7.21 14.50
N ILE A 225 -37.64 -7.43 13.23
CA ILE A 225 -38.51 -8.15 12.29
C ILE A 225 -38.75 -9.57 12.79
N ALA A 226 -37.69 -10.31 13.15
CA ALA A 226 -37.79 -11.70 13.59
C ALA A 226 -38.70 -11.86 14.81
N MET A 227 -38.58 -10.98 15.80
CA MET A 227 -39.45 -10.95 16.97
C MET A 227 -40.92 -10.77 16.59
N ASN A 228 -41.22 -9.82 15.71
CA ASN A 228 -42.59 -9.47 15.34
C ASN A 228 -43.24 -10.53 14.43
N VAL A 229 -42.53 -10.98 13.39
CA VAL A 229 -43.08 -11.96 12.43
C VAL A 229 -43.26 -13.35 13.02
N SER A 230 -42.57 -13.68 14.13
CA SER A 230 -42.75 -14.96 14.83
C SER A 230 -44.20 -15.19 15.29
N SER A 231 -44.97 -14.11 15.46
CA SER A 231 -46.39 -14.14 15.84
C SER A 231 -47.35 -14.44 14.68
N VAL A 232 -46.86 -14.42 13.43
CA VAL A 232 -47.66 -14.72 12.23
C VAL A 232 -47.95 -16.23 12.16
N PRO A 233 -49.20 -16.66 11.95
CA PRO A 233 -49.56 -18.08 11.88
C PRO A 233 -48.81 -18.86 10.79
N GLU A 234 -48.69 -20.18 10.99
CA GLU A 234 -48.16 -21.19 10.05
C GLU A 234 -46.68 -21.02 9.65
N ARG A 235 -46.30 -19.88 9.07
CA ARG A 235 -44.94 -19.60 8.57
C ARG A 235 -44.21 -18.44 9.24
N GLY A 236 -44.81 -17.78 10.23
CA GLY A 236 -44.14 -16.70 10.97
C GLY A 236 -42.80 -17.13 11.58
N ASN A 237 -42.73 -18.37 12.09
CA ASN A 237 -41.49 -18.91 12.64
C ASN A 237 -40.41 -19.19 11.55
N GLU A 238 -40.80 -19.67 10.37
CA GLU A 238 -39.87 -19.86 9.24
C GLU A 238 -39.34 -18.51 8.75
N THR A 239 -40.22 -17.51 8.62
CA THR A 239 -39.83 -16.13 8.27
C THR A 239 -38.89 -15.55 9.33
N ALA A 240 -39.21 -15.72 10.61
CA ALA A 240 -38.37 -15.22 11.71
C ALA A 240 -36.98 -15.86 11.71
N GLN A 241 -36.84 -17.13 11.35
CA GLN A 241 -35.54 -17.81 11.26
C GLN A 241 -34.60 -17.17 10.21
N HIS A 242 -35.14 -16.75 9.06
CA HIS A 242 -34.36 -16.04 8.05
C HIS A 242 -33.79 -14.73 8.59
N PHE A 243 -34.63 -13.92 9.25
CA PHE A 243 -34.18 -12.66 9.86
C PHE A 243 -33.26 -12.88 11.06
N TRP A 244 -33.47 -13.91 11.88
CA TRP A 244 -32.53 -14.26 12.95
C TRP A 244 -31.15 -14.64 12.43
N ARG A 245 -31.09 -15.33 11.28
CA ARG A 245 -29.81 -15.61 10.64
C ARG A 245 -29.12 -14.31 10.19
N VAL A 246 -29.84 -13.41 9.53
CA VAL A 246 -29.25 -12.11 9.13
C VAL A 246 -28.76 -11.33 10.35
N HIS A 247 -29.52 -11.29 11.43
CA HIS A 247 -29.10 -10.67 12.69
C HIS A 247 -27.77 -11.24 13.18
N ASN A 248 -27.71 -12.56 13.39
CA ASN A 248 -26.54 -13.22 13.95
C ASN A 248 -25.28 -13.00 13.10
N GLU A 249 -25.38 -13.22 11.78
CA GLU A 249 -24.24 -13.06 10.87
C GLU A 249 -23.77 -11.60 10.81
N SER A 250 -24.72 -10.65 10.71
CA SER A 250 -24.40 -9.21 10.62
C SER A 250 -23.79 -8.70 11.92
N THR A 251 -24.24 -9.16 13.09
CA THR A 251 -23.63 -8.82 14.38
C THR A 251 -22.19 -9.33 14.48
N VAL A 252 -21.92 -10.56 14.04
CA VAL A 252 -20.56 -11.11 14.02
C VAL A 252 -19.68 -10.30 13.07
N ALA A 253 -20.16 -10.03 11.85
CA ALA A 253 -19.43 -9.24 10.87
C ALA A 253 -19.14 -7.82 11.36
N ALA A 254 -20.15 -7.09 11.87
CA ALA A 254 -20.01 -5.74 12.40
C ALA A 254 -18.98 -5.66 13.52
N ASN A 255 -19.04 -6.57 14.49
CA ASN A 255 -18.08 -6.59 15.61
C ASN A 255 -16.66 -6.90 15.13
N GLN A 256 -16.51 -7.82 14.18
CA GLN A 256 -15.20 -8.18 13.63
C GLN A 256 -14.61 -7.02 12.84
N THR A 257 -15.39 -6.38 11.96
CA THR A 257 -14.91 -5.23 11.16
C THR A 257 -14.67 -3.99 11.99
N ALA A 258 -15.46 -3.73 13.04
CA ALA A 258 -15.26 -2.59 13.94
C ALA A 258 -14.03 -2.73 14.85
N ALA A 259 -13.69 -3.97 15.22
CA ALA A 259 -12.50 -4.26 16.02
C ALA A 259 -11.26 -4.53 15.17
N PHE A 260 -11.41 -4.57 13.84
CA PHE A 260 -10.33 -4.89 12.94
C PHE A 260 -9.47 -3.65 12.69
N ASP A 261 -8.22 -3.75 13.10
CA ASP A 261 -7.20 -2.76 12.85
C ASP A 261 -6.22 -3.31 11.80
N LEU A 262 -5.96 -2.52 10.77
CA LEU A 262 -5.00 -2.85 9.72
C LEU A 262 -3.59 -2.34 10.04
N ASP A 263 -3.41 -1.59 11.12
CA ASP A 263 -2.15 -0.98 11.51
C ASP A 263 -1.12 -1.99 12.07
N ASP A 264 -1.50 -3.26 12.22
CA ASP A 264 -0.60 -4.34 12.68
C ASP A 264 0.61 -4.60 11.75
N PHE A 265 0.57 -4.13 10.51
CA PHE A 265 1.74 -4.08 9.61
C PHE A 265 1.96 -2.64 9.15
N GLU A 266 3.06 -2.06 9.59
CA GLU A 266 3.48 -0.69 9.27
C GLU A 266 4.09 -0.67 7.86
N PHE A 267 3.26 -0.37 6.87
CA PHE A 267 3.76 -0.13 5.52
C PHE A 267 4.54 1.19 5.46
N ASP A 268 4.09 2.21 6.19
CA ASP A 268 4.58 3.60 6.08
C ASP A 268 6.10 3.71 6.26
N ASP A 269 6.72 2.90 7.11
CA ASP A 269 8.17 2.88 7.33
C ASP A 269 8.99 2.70 6.04
N VAL A 270 8.55 1.83 5.12
CA VAL A 270 9.26 1.58 3.86
C VAL A 270 9.03 2.71 2.85
N GLN A 271 7.84 3.33 2.85
CA GLN A 271 7.56 4.49 1.99
C GLN A 271 8.32 5.72 2.47
N ASP A 272 8.20 6.08 3.74
CA ASP A 272 8.91 7.21 4.36
C ASP A 272 10.43 7.09 4.17
N ARG A 273 10.95 5.86 4.29
CA ARG A 273 12.37 5.60 4.04
C ARG A 273 12.75 5.77 2.57
N ALA A 274 11.92 5.31 1.64
CA ALA A 274 12.17 5.51 0.22
C ALA A 274 12.15 7.00 -0.13
N GLU A 275 11.18 7.76 0.36
CA GLU A 275 11.08 9.21 0.14
C GLU A 275 12.27 9.96 0.74
N SER A 276 12.68 9.63 1.97
CA SER A 276 13.85 10.23 2.61
C SER A 276 15.15 9.93 1.85
N LEU A 277 15.34 8.70 1.37
CA LEU A 277 16.54 8.34 0.59
C LEU A 277 16.56 9.01 -0.77
N GLU A 278 15.40 9.16 -1.41
CA GLU A 278 15.26 9.88 -2.67
C GLU A 278 15.61 11.35 -2.50
N GLU A 279 15.09 12.02 -1.46
CA GLU A 279 15.38 13.42 -1.16
C GLU A 279 16.88 13.64 -0.92
N ASP A 280 17.50 12.83 -0.06
CA ASP A 280 18.94 12.89 0.23
C ASP A 280 19.78 12.72 -1.05
N TRP A 281 19.44 11.73 -1.89
CA TRP A 281 20.20 11.46 -3.11
C TRP A 281 19.96 12.46 -4.24
N MET A 282 18.77 13.06 -4.29
CA MET A 282 18.48 14.16 -5.20
C MET A 282 19.31 15.39 -4.84
N GLU A 283 19.45 15.73 -3.55
CA GLU A 283 20.33 16.80 -3.09
C GLU A 283 21.79 16.52 -3.49
N ASP A 284 22.30 15.30 -3.22
CA ASP A 284 23.64 14.86 -3.59
C ASP A 284 23.91 14.93 -5.11
N TRP A 285 22.91 14.61 -5.93
CA TRP A 285 23.02 14.70 -7.39
C TRP A 285 23.03 16.16 -7.88
N ASP A 286 22.17 17.00 -7.30
CA ASP A 286 22.08 18.42 -7.67
C ASP A 286 23.37 19.17 -7.32
N GLU A 287 23.98 18.90 -6.16
CA GLU A 287 25.29 19.45 -5.76
C GLU A 287 26.37 19.12 -6.80
N ARG A 288 26.29 17.93 -7.40
CA ARG A 288 27.26 17.49 -8.39
C ARG A 288 26.95 17.97 -9.80
N ARG A 289 25.82 18.59 -10.15
CA ARG A 289 25.52 18.95 -11.57
C ARG A 289 26.65 19.71 -12.27
N ASN A 290 27.37 20.59 -11.57
CA ASN A 290 28.50 21.37 -12.12
C ASN A 290 29.78 21.30 -11.25
N PRO A 291 30.34 20.10 -11.02
CA PRO A 291 31.29 19.88 -9.93
C PRO A 291 32.65 20.54 -10.23
N SER A 292 33.08 20.51 -11.51
CA SER A 292 34.29 21.18 -11.97
C SER A 292 34.22 22.70 -11.81
N THR A 293 33.12 23.32 -12.20
CA THR A 293 32.93 24.78 -12.08
C THR A 293 32.96 25.21 -10.61
N THR A 294 32.29 24.48 -9.72
CA THR A 294 32.26 24.76 -8.29
C THR A 294 33.66 24.60 -7.67
N VAL A 295 34.38 23.52 -7.99
CA VAL A 295 35.75 23.30 -7.51
C VAL A 295 36.72 24.37 -8.01
N TYR A 296 36.67 24.73 -9.30
CA TYR A 296 37.54 25.77 -9.85
C TYR A 296 37.25 27.17 -9.28
N GLN A 297 35.98 27.53 -9.09
CA GLN A 297 35.60 28.80 -8.46
C GLN A 297 36.07 28.86 -7.00
N SER A 298 35.91 27.77 -6.25
CA SER A 298 36.35 27.68 -4.85
C SER A 298 37.87 27.76 -4.71
N ILE A 299 38.64 27.06 -5.55
CA ILE A 299 40.10 27.16 -5.57
C ILE A 299 40.53 28.58 -5.94
N ALA A 300 39.90 29.18 -6.96
CA ALA A 300 40.20 30.56 -7.37
C ALA A 300 39.91 31.56 -6.24
N ALA A 301 38.82 31.39 -5.50
CA ALA A 301 38.48 32.21 -4.35
C ALA A 301 39.50 32.05 -3.20
N ILE A 302 39.90 30.83 -2.87
CA ILE A 302 40.93 30.56 -1.85
C ILE A 302 42.26 31.21 -2.24
N VAL A 303 42.69 31.05 -3.50
CA VAL A 303 43.93 31.67 -4.01
C VAL A 303 43.84 33.20 -3.95
N ALA A 304 42.69 33.79 -4.31
CA ALA A 304 42.48 35.24 -4.23
C ALA A 304 42.58 35.74 -2.78
N ILE A 305 41.97 35.05 -1.82
CA ILE A 305 42.06 35.41 -0.39
C ILE A 305 43.51 35.33 0.10
N ILE A 306 44.24 34.26 -0.24
CA ILE A 306 45.66 34.12 0.12
C ILE A 306 46.50 35.26 -0.49
N ALA A 307 46.25 35.63 -1.74
CA ALA A 307 46.95 36.73 -2.40
C ALA A 307 46.65 38.08 -1.75
N VAL A 308 45.39 38.34 -1.35
CA VAL A 308 45.00 39.57 -0.65
C VAL A 308 45.62 39.64 0.75
N VAL A 309 45.56 38.56 1.52
CA VAL A 309 46.15 38.49 2.87
C VAL A 309 47.68 38.59 2.79
N GLY A 310 48.32 37.87 1.88
CA GLY A 310 49.76 37.93 1.65
C GLY A 310 50.21 39.32 1.18
N GLY A 311 49.46 39.94 0.27
CA GLY A 311 49.69 41.31 -0.19
C GLY A 311 49.54 42.34 0.93
N TYR A 312 48.51 42.20 1.77
CA TYR A 312 48.30 43.05 2.94
C TYR A 312 49.42 42.92 3.99
N ILE A 313 49.85 41.69 4.29
CA ILE A 313 50.96 41.44 5.22
C ILE A 313 52.28 41.98 4.67
N ALA A 314 52.54 41.83 3.37
CA ALA A 314 53.73 42.36 2.72
C ALA A 314 53.74 43.89 2.67
N TRP A 315 52.58 44.52 2.44
CA TRP A 315 52.41 45.97 2.48
C TRP A 315 52.60 46.53 3.90
N ARG A 316 52.06 45.88 4.92
CA ARG A 316 52.18 46.31 6.33
C ARG A 316 53.60 46.14 6.91
N ARG A 317 54.46 45.32 6.27
CA ARG A 317 55.86 45.13 6.65
C ARG A 317 56.85 46.06 5.93
N ARG A 318 56.39 46.85 4.96
CA ARG A 318 57.15 47.95 4.35
C ARG A 318 56.83 49.26 5.04
#